data_AF-A0A2T0A3E8-F1
#
_entry.id   AF-A0A2T0A3E8-F1
#
_cell.length_a   1.000
_cell.length_b   1.000
_cell.length_c   1.000
_cell.angle_alpha   90.00
_cell.angle_beta   90.00
_cell.angle_gamma   90.00
#
_symmetry.space_group_name_H-M   'P 1'
#
loop_
_entity.id
_entity.type
_entity.pdbx_description
1 polymer ?
#
loop_
_entity_poly.entity_id
_entity_poly.type
_entity_poly.pdbx_seq_one_letter_code
_entity_poly.pdbx_strand_id
1 'polypeptide(L)'
;MFGTVDLTLNYLWQLKARGSAAAGPDETVRKVLADYASFLAHKIVPLAERYGMTVYVAGVSPPVIEDRFLESTANKYLEKQGISPLPPLSHAHHPHDFATRANMVKRYNTLLASFCARHDCLSYVDINRDLVDPTDPRRRVKRQFLDLEDPTNIHLVWETTLPFWVRRLPPLSSLSSHLASQVQISHLERSLEQYQAEKRERVRRRSGVVAG
;
A
#
# COMPACT_ATOMS: atom_id res chain seq x y z
N MET A 1 6.03 -3.77 -1.21
CA MET A 1 5.89 -2.37 -1.65
C MET A 1 6.38 -1.46 -0.54
N PHE A 2 7.58 -0.91 -0.71
CA PHE A 2 8.11 0.10 0.20
C PHE A 2 7.39 1.44 -0.09
N GLY A 3 6.90 2.13 0.96
CA GLY A 3 6.16 3.39 0.84
C GLY A 3 4.65 3.31 1.11
N THR A 4 4.00 2.15 0.99
CA THR A 4 2.55 2.05 1.32
C THR A 4 2.30 2.32 2.80
N VAL A 5 3.11 1.74 3.68
CA VAL A 5 3.05 2.01 5.13
C VAL A 5 3.39 3.47 5.42
N ASP A 6 4.39 4.05 4.75
CA ASP A 6 4.78 5.43 4.98
C ASP A 6 3.68 6.43 4.62
N LEU A 7 3.09 6.30 3.43
CA LEU A 7 2.05 7.22 2.95
C LEU A 7 0.67 6.96 3.59
N THR A 8 0.41 5.72 4.04
CA THR A 8 -0.91 5.34 4.60
C THR A 8 -0.95 5.42 6.12
N LEU A 9 0.14 5.07 6.82
CA LEU A 9 0.18 5.02 8.29
C LEU A 9 1.12 6.06 8.89
N ASN A 10 2.37 6.16 8.41
CA ASN A 10 3.33 7.10 9.01
C ASN A 10 2.89 8.55 8.79
N TYR A 11 2.22 8.84 7.66
CA TYR A 11 1.55 10.12 7.45
C TYR A 11 0.50 10.41 8.54
N LEU A 12 -0.44 9.50 8.78
CA LEU A 12 -1.46 9.68 9.81
C LEU A 12 -0.84 9.79 11.22
N TRP A 13 0.19 8.99 11.49
CA TRP A 13 0.91 9.05 12.75
C TRP A 13 1.52 10.41 13.00
N GLN A 14 2.24 11.00 12.04
CA GLN A 14 2.83 12.31 12.26
C GLN A 14 1.77 13.40 12.45
N LEU A 15 0.62 13.30 11.77
CA LEU A 15 -0.48 14.24 11.98
C LEU A 15 -0.99 14.19 13.41
N LYS A 16 -1.23 12.98 13.93
CA LYS A 16 -1.72 12.78 15.30
C LYS A 16 -0.65 13.14 16.34
N ALA A 17 0.62 12.79 16.10
CA ALA A 17 1.70 12.94 17.08
C ALA A 17 2.33 14.33 17.13
N ARG A 18 2.35 15.06 16.00
CA ARG A 18 3.05 16.37 15.89
C ARG A 18 2.12 17.56 15.75
N GLY A 19 0.81 17.35 15.53
CA GLY A 19 -0.15 18.44 15.41
C GLY A 19 0.24 19.46 14.34
N SER A 20 0.38 20.73 14.74
CA SER A 20 0.78 21.82 13.84
C SER A 20 2.22 21.73 13.33
N ALA A 21 3.09 20.95 13.98
CA ALA A 21 4.46 20.70 13.54
C ALA A 21 4.57 19.48 12.60
N ALA A 22 3.47 18.85 12.22
CA ALA A 22 3.47 17.76 11.25
C ALA A 22 3.81 18.28 9.85
N ALA A 23 4.45 17.46 9.01
CA ALA A 23 4.70 17.82 7.63
C ALA A 23 3.41 17.72 6.80
N GLY A 24 3.23 18.66 5.88
CA GLY A 24 2.12 18.62 4.92
C GLY A 24 2.21 17.42 3.94
N PRO A 25 1.15 17.16 3.16
CA PRO A 25 1.12 16.06 2.17
C PRO A 25 2.33 16.05 1.23
N ASP A 26 2.64 17.22 0.65
CA ASP A 26 3.71 17.38 -0.33
C ASP A 26 5.12 17.21 0.24
N GLU A 27 5.33 17.70 1.46
CA GLU A 27 6.58 17.54 2.17
C GLU A 27 6.79 16.08 2.58
N THR A 28 5.73 15.42 3.04
CA THR A 28 5.75 13.98 3.35
C THR A 28 6.15 13.17 2.14
N VAL A 29 5.52 13.40 0.98
CA VAL A 29 5.87 12.70 -0.27
C VAL A 29 7.33 12.92 -0.64
N ARG A 30 7.82 14.16 -0.57
CA ARG A 30 9.23 14.48 -0.87
C ARG A 30 10.19 13.79 0.07
N LYS A 31 9.90 13.79 1.38
CA LYS A 31 10.73 13.12 2.38
C LYS A 31 10.79 11.61 2.13
N VAL A 32 9.64 10.94 2.03
CA VAL A 32 9.57 9.48 1.81
C VAL A 32 10.29 9.09 0.52
N LEU A 33 10.11 9.87 -0.56
CA LEU A 33 10.84 9.65 -1.79
C LEU A 33 12.35 9.84 -1.62
N ALA A 34 12.79 10.92 -0.96
CA ALA A 34 14.21 11.18 -0.76
C ALA A 34 14.89 10.05 0.02
N ASP A 35 14.24 9.58 1.08
CA ASP A 35 14.72 8.46 1.89
C ASP A 35 14.84 7.17 1.05
N TYR A 36 13.81 6.86 0.25
CA TYR A 36 13.80 5.65 -0.58
C TYR A 36 14.76 5.73 -1.77
N ALA A 37 14.80 6.87 -2.47
CA ALA A 37 15.73 7.14 -3.56
C ALA A 37 17.19 7.09 -3.08
N SER A 38 17.48 7.62 -1.89
CA SER A 38 18.80 7.53 -1.27
C SER A 38 19.17 6.08 -0.99
N PHE A 39 18.26 5.28 -0.42
CA PHE A 39 18.49 3.86 -0.22
C PHE A 39 18.78 3.13 -1.55
N LEU A 40 17.97 3.36 -2.59
CA LEU A 40 18.18 2.75 -3.90
C LEU A 40 19.55 3.14 -4.47
N ALA A 41 19.87 4.44 -4.50
CA ALA A 41 21.12 4.95 -5.07
C ALA A 41 22.37 4.46 -4.35
N HIS A 42 22.35 4.38 -3.01
CA HIS A 42 23.55 4.06 -2.23
C HIS A 42 23.70 2.57 -1.90
N LYS A 43 22.61 1.79 -1.92
CA LYS A 43 22.63 0.37 -1.52
C LYS A 43 22.29 -0.58 -2.67
N ILE A 44 21.32 -0.24 -3.50
CA ILE A 44 20.76 -1.17 -4.48
C ILE A 44 21.42 -1.01 -5.85
N VAL A 45 21.54 0.21 -6.37
CA VAL A 45 22.15 0.50 -7.67
C VAL A 45 23.58 -0.04 -7.75
N PRO A 46 24.49 0.22 -6.78
CA PRO A 46 25.87 -0.27 -6.87
C PRO A 46 25.95 -1.80 -6.83
N LEU A 47 25.02 -2.45 -6.15
CA LEU A 47 24.93 -3.91 -6.10
C LEU A 47 24.43 -4.47 -7.42
N ALA A 48 23.37 -3.88 -7.97
CA ALA A 48 22.76 -4.30 -9.22
C ALA A 48 23.74 -4.15 -10.39
N GLU A 49 24.45 -3.03 -10.48
CA GLU A 49 25.47 -2.79 -11.50
C GLU A 49 26.64 -3.78 -11.39
N ARG A 50 27.13 -4.03 -10.16
CA ARG A 50 28.21 -5.00 -9.93
C ARG A 50 27.88 -6.41 -10.43
N TYR A 51 26.62 -6.82 -10.28
CA TYR A 51 26.17 -8.18 -10.62
C TYR A 51 25.40 -8.24 -11.95
N GLY A 52 25.31 -7.13 -12.71
CA GLY A 52 24.56 -7.07 -13.96
C GLY A 52 23.06 -7.39 -13.81
N MET A 53 22.47 -7.05 -12.66
CA MET A 53 21.08 -7.35 -12.35
C MET A 53 20.15 -6.21 -12.74
N THR A 54 18.95 -6.55 -13.20
CA THR A 54 17.81 -5.61 -13.25
C THR A 54 16.99 -5.73 -11.97
N VAL A 55 16.78 -4.60 -11.29
CA VAL A 55 15.94 -4.49 -10.10
C VAL A 55 14.60 -3.89 -10.46
N TYR A 56 13.54 -4.63 -10.18
CA TYR A 56 12.17 -4.15 -10.37
C TYR A 56 11.68 -3.43 -9.12
N VAL A 57 11.34 -2.16 -9.27
CA VAL A 57 10.89 -1.28 -8.18
C VAL A 57 9.39 -1.09 -8.29
N ALA A 58 8.65 -1.70 -7.37
CA ALA A 58 7.20 -1.60 -7.31
C ALA A 58 6.74 -0.22 -6.80
N GLY A 59 5.80 0.40 -7.51
CA GLY A 59 5.09 1.59 -7.03
C GLY A 59 4.21 1.32 -5.80
N VAL A 60 3.78 2.38 -5.14
CA VAL A 60 2.87 2.32 -3.99
C VAL A 60 1.44 2.15 -4.46
N SER A 61 0.68 1.26 -3.81
CA SER A 61 -0.74 1.04 -4.11
C SER A 61 -1.61 2.27 -3.78
N PRO A 62 -2.75 2.45 -4.46
CA PRO A 62 -3.71 3.48 -4.11
C PRO A 62 -4.26 3.25 -2.69
N PRO A 63 -4.77 4.30 -2.03
CA PRO A 63 -5.41 4.15 -0.72
C PRO A 63 -6.60 3.19 -0.80
N VAL A 64 -6.67 2.25 0.14
CA VAL A 64 -7.76 1.28 0.27
C VAL A 64 -8.74 1.61 1.39
N ILE A 65 -8.36 2.52 2.29
CA ILE A 65 -9.15 2.94 3.45
C ILE A 65 -10.00 4.14 3.06
N GLU A 66 -11.32 4.03 3.18
CA GLU A 66 -12.25 5.17 3.07
C GLU A 66 -12.18 6.08 4.30
N ASP A 67 -12.47 7.37 4.12
CA ASP A 67 -12.28 8.39 5.17
C ASP A 67 -13.05 8.08 6.46
N ARG A 68 -14.24 7.47 6.35
CA ARG A 68 -15.05 7.07 7.51
C ARG A 68 -14.40 6.00 8.40
N PHE A 69 -13.41 5.26 7.89
CA PHE A 69 -12.70 4.23 8.64
C PHE A 69 -11.28 4.67 9.07
N LEU A 70 -10.86 5.86 8.68
CA LEU A 70 -9.48 6.31 8.80
C LEU A 70 -9.03 6.47 10.26
N GLU A 71 -9.90 6.98 11.14
CA GLU A 71 -9.63 7.06 12.58
C GLU A 71 -9.46 5.67 13.18
N SER A 72 -10.37 4.73 12.88
CA SER A 72 -10.29 3.35 13.36
C SER A 72 -9.04 2.64 12.85
N THR A 73 -8.64 2.88 11.59
CA THR A 73 -7.37 2.39 11.05
C THR A 73 -6.19 2.98 11.80
N ALA A 74 -6.15 4.30 12.01
CA ALA A 74 -5.07 4.95 12.74
C ALA A 74 -4.93 4.35 14.14
N ASN A 75 -6.04 4.19 14.87
CA ASN A 75 -6.02 3.61 16.21
C ASN A 75 -5.52 2.16 16.19
N LYS A 76 -6.04 1.32 15.28
CA LYS A 76 -5.61 -0.08 15.13
C LYS A 76 -4.11 -0.26 14.92
N TYR A 77 -3.46 0.60 14.13
CA TYR A 77 -2.06 0.41 13.75
C TYR A 77 -1.08 1.25 14.58
N LEU A 78 -1.54 2.34 15.20
CA LEU A 78 -0.68 3.31 15.88
C LEU A 78 -0.80 3.24 17.40
N GLU A 79 -1.94 2.81 17.95
CA GLU A 79 -2.07 2.62 19.38
C GLU A 79 -1.23 1.40 19.81
N LYS A 80 -0.31 1.64 20.74
CA LYS A 80 0.47 0.59 21.40
C LYS A 80 0.15 0.63 22.89
N GLN A 81 0.10 -0.55 23.52
CA GLN A 81 -0.11 -0.64 24.96
C GLN A 81 0.94 0.19 25.71
N GLY A 82 0.49 1.00 26.66
CA GLY A 82 1.36 1.84 27.50
C GLY A 82 1.75 3.20 26.93
N ILE A 83 1.21 3.62 25.78
CA ILE A 83 1.40 4.97 25.23
C ILE A 83 0.12 5.78 25.41
N SER A 84 0.23 7.05 25.82
CA SER A 84 -0.91 7.96 25.89
C SER A 84 -1.63 8.03 24.54
N PRO A 85 -2.98 8.02 24.52
CA PRO A 85 -3.73 8.06 23.28
C PRO A 85 -3.40 9.34 22.51
N LEU A 86 -3.13 9.19 21.22
CA LEU A 86 -2.85 10.31 20.33
C LEU A 86 -4.15 11.08 20.02
N PRO A 87 -4.11 12.41 19.83
CA PRO A 87 -5.26 13.20 19.42
C PRO A 87 -5.98 12.64 18.18
N PRO A 88 -7.31 12.83 18.07
CA PRO A 88 -8.07 12.36 16.91
C PRO A 88 -7.63 13.06 15.62
N LEU A 89 -7.78 12.40 14.47
CA LEU A 89 -7.43 12.99 13.17
C LEU A 89 -8.28 14.21 12.83
N SER A 90 -9.47 14.35 13.43
CA SER A 90 -10.28 15.57 13.32
C SER A 90 -9.57 16.82 13.84
N HIS A 91 -8.55 16.68 14.69
CA HIS A 91 -7.72 17.78 15.18
C HIS A 91 -6.41 17.96 14.36
N ALA A 92 -6.19 17.15 13.32
CA ALA A 92 -5.00 17.28 12.49
C ALA A 92 -5.01 18.59 11.70
N HIS A 93 -3.86 19.26 11.65
CA HIS A 93 -3.70 20.53 10.95
C HIS A 93 -3.67 20.39 9.41
N HIS A 94 -3.29 19.21 8.91
CA HIS A 94 -3.14 18.97 7.46
C HIS A 94 -4.21 17.99 6.93
N PRO A 95 -4.60 18.14 5.64
CA PRO A 95 -5.63 17.32 5.04
C PRO A 95 -5.19 15.87 4.91
N HIS A 96 -6.11 14.95 5.16
CA HIS A 96 -5.83 13.50 5.17
C HIS A 96 -6.97 12.67 4.57
N ASP A 97 -7.90 13.35 3.89
CA ASP A 97 -8.98 12.70 3.16
C ASP A 97 -8.45 11.82 2.02
N PHE A 98 -9.36 11.04 1.42
CA PHE A 98 -9.04 10.06 0.40
C PHE A 98 -8.39 10.73 -0.81
N ALA A 99 -8.90 11.89 -1.22
CA ALA A 99 -8.37 12.61 -2.38
C ALA A 99 -6.93 13.06 -2.14
N THR A 100 -6.64 13.56 -0.94
CA THR A 100 -5.29 13.96 -0.52
C THR A 100 -4.34 12.78 -0.52
N ARG A 101 -4.73 11.68 0.12
CA ARG A 101 -3.92 10.45 0.16
C ARG A 101 -3.70 9.85 -1.24
N ALA A 102 -4.72 9.86 -2.10
CA ALA A 102 -4.60 9.40 -3.48
C ALA A 102 -3.64 10.26 -4.30
N ASN A 103 -3.70 11.58 -4.12
CA ASN A 103 -2.77 12.52 -4.76
C ASN A 103 -1.33 12.34 -4.27
N MET A 104 -1.13 12.07 -2.97
CA MET A 104 0.19 11.75 -2.41
C MET A 104 0.79 10.52 -3.08
N VAL A 105 0.01 9.42 -3.19
CA VAL A 105 0.46 8.19 -3.87
C VAL A 105 0.79 8.46 -5.33
N LYS A 106 -0.09 9.16 -6.06
CA LYS A 106 0.13 9.52 -7.47
C LYS A 106 1.45 10.29 -7.63
N ARG A 107 1.66 11.33 -6.82
CA ARG A 107 2.87 12.15 -6.87
C ARG A 107 4.12 11.35 -6.52
N TYR A 108 4.07 10.54 -5.46
CA TYR A 108 5.17 9.67 -5.08
C TYR A 108 5.56 8.73 -6.22
N ASN A 109 4.59 8.04 -6.82
CA ASN A 109 4.82 7.10 -7.91
C ASN A 109 5.39 7.76 -9.16
N THR A 110 4.89 8.96 -9.54
CA THR A 110 5.46 9.73 -10.65
C THR A 110 6.93 10.06 -10.41
N LEU A 111 7.27 10.51 -9.19
CA LEU A 111 8.64 10.87 -8.85
C LEU A 111 9.55 9.64 -8.75
N LEU A 112 9.05 8.52 -8.22
CA LEU A 112 9.77 7.26 -8.15
C LEU A 112 10.06 6.69 -9.54
N ALA A 113 9.07 6.70 -10.44
CA ALA A 113 9.26 6.30 -11.83
C ALA A 113 10.34 7.16 -12.51
N SER A 114 10.31 8.48 -12.29
CA SER A 114 11.31 9.41 -12.80
C SER A 114 12.70 9.16 -12.20
N PHE A 115 12.78 8.70 -10.95
CA PHE A 115 14.05 8.28 -10.33
C PHE A 115 14.58 7.01 -11.00
N CYS A 116 13.76 5.96 -11.12
CA CYS A 116 14.17 4.70 -11.73
C CYS A 116 14.66 4.90 -13.18
N ALA A 117 14.00 5.77 -13.95
CA ALA A 117 14.38 6.06 -15.34
C ALA A 117 15.79 6.68 -15.50
N ARG A 118 16.45 7.10 -14.42
CA ARG A 118 17.84 7.61 -14.45
C ARG A 118 18.89 6.54 -14.22
N HIS A 119 18.49 5.29 -13.98
CA HIS A 119 19.39 4.19 -13.66
C HIS A 119 19.04 2.98 -14.53
N ASP A 120 19.95 2.56 -15.40
CA ASP A 120 19.71 1.47 -16.36
C ASP A 120 19.38 0.13 -15.67
N CYS A 121 19.88 -0.07 -14.44
CA CYS A 121 19.63 -1.28 -13.66
C CYS A 121 18.27 -1.27 -12.93
N LEU A 122 17.50 -0.17 -12.97
CA LEU A 122 16.21 -0.07 -12.29
C LEU A 122 15.05 -0.06 -13.29
N SER A 123 14.00 -0.84 -12.99
CA SER A 123 12.76 -0.85 -13.76
C SER A 123 11.57 -0.56 -12.85
N TYR A 124 10.88 0.55 -13.09
CA TYR A 124 9.67 0.90 -12.33
C TYR A 124 8.48 0.04 -12.79
N VAL A 125 7.76 -0.54 -11.81
CA VAL A 125 6.62 -1.43 -12.06
C VAL A 125 5.38 -0.92 -11.34
N ASP A 126 4.31 -0.73 -12.10
CA ASP A 126 3.02 -0.23 -11.61
C ASP A 126 1.85 -1.08 -12.10
N ILE A 127 1.07 -1.60 -11.16
CA ILE A 127 -0.17 -2.35 -11.42
C ILE A 127 -1.43 -1.55 -11.10
N ASN A 128 -1.31 -0.32 -10.59
CA ASN A 128 -2.42 0.45 -10.02
C ASN A 128 -3.55 0.69 -11.01
N ARG A 129 -3.22 0.92 -12.30
CA ARG A 129 -4.23 1.08 -13.37
C ARG A 129 -5.18 -0.11 -13.45
N ASP A 130 -4.70 -1.31 -13.14
CA ASP A 130 -5.47 -2.53 -13.25
C ASP A 130 -6.33 -2.78 -12.00
N LEU A 131 -5.93 -2.18 -10.87
CA LEU A 131 -6.58 -2.28 -9.56
C LEU A 131 -7.73 -1.30 -9.34
N VAL A 132 -7.72 -0.16 -10.02
CA VAL A 132 -8.71 0.91 -9.81
C VAL A 132 -9.90 0.83 -10.74
N ASP A 133 -11.06 1.28 -10.28
CA ASP A 133 -12.24 1.48 -11.12
C ASP A 133 -11.99 2.68 -12.06
N PRO A 134 -12.02 2.47 -13.39
CA PRO A 134 -11.81 3.57 -14.34
C PRO A 134 -12.99 4.55 -14.41
N THR A 135 -14.17 4.16 -13.91
CA THR A 135 -15.38 4.99 -13.90
C THR A 135 -15.50 5.85 -12.64
N ASP A 136 -14.79 5.49 -11.56
CA ASP A 136 -14.73 6.32 -10.36
C ASP A 136 -13.79 7.52 -10.61
N PRO A 137 -14.26 8.77 -10.50
CA PRO A 137 -13.43 9.97 -10.70
C PRO A 137 -12.26 10.07 -9.71
N ARG A 138 -12.38 9.44 -8.53
CA ARG A 138 -11.32 9.32 -7.51
C ARG A 138 -10.44 8.08 -7.71
N ARG A 139 -10.70 7.27 -8.74
CA ARG A 139 -9.95 6.04 -9.07
C ARG A 139 -9.84 5.11 -7.86
N ARG A 140 -10.95 4.86 -7.18
CA ARG A 140 -10.98 3.92 -6.06
C ARG A 140 -10.58 2.51 -6.50
N VAL A 141 -9.97 1.78 -5.58
CA VAL A 141 -9.65 0.37 -5.78
C VAL A 141 -10.94 -0.43 -5.95
N LYS A 142 -10.99 -1.33 -6.95
CA LYS A 142 -12.14 -2.20 -7.18
C LYS A 142 -12.38 -3.10 -5.97
N ARG A 143 -13.66 -3.33 -5.65
CA ARG A 143 -14.12 -4.10 -4.50
C ARG A 143 -13.43 -5.46 -4.34
N GLN A 144 -13.14 -6.15 -5.44
CA GLN A 144 -12.50 -7.47 -5.44
C GLN A 144 -11.06 -7.50 -4.89
N PHE A 145 -10.38 -6.36 -4.81
CA PHE A 145 -9.02 -6.26 -4.26
C PHE A 145 -9.00 -5.75 -2.81
N LEU A 146 -10.18 -5.47 -2.25
CA LEU A 146 -10.36 -4.92 -0.91
C LEU A 146 -10.66 -6.03 0.10
N ASP A 147 -10.22 -5.82 1.33
CA ASP A 147 -10.65 -6.63 2.46
C ASP A 147 -12.02 -6.15 2.93
N LEU A 148 -13.05 -6.93 2.59
CA LEU A 148 -14.44 -6.58 2.89
C LEU A 148 -14.85 -6.96 4.32
N GLU A 149 -14.09 -7.85 4.96
CA GLU A 149 -14.32 -8.30 6.35
C GLU A 149 -13.73 -7.29 7.35
N ASP A 150 -12.66 -6.59 6.95
CA ASP A 150 -11.95 -5.63 7.78
C ASP A 150 -11.65 -4.35 6.98
N PRO A 151 -12.57 -3.37 7.02
CA PRO A 151 -12.43 -2.12 6.27
C PRO A 151 -11.32 -1.21 6.80
N THR A 152 -10.64 -1.62 7.88
CA THR A 152 -9.48 -0.90 8.43
C THR A 152 -8.14 -1.46 7.93
N ASN A 153 -8.14 -2.55 7.16
CA ASN A 153 -6.93 -3.17 6.62
C ASN A 153 -6.30 -2.31 5.51
N ILE A 154 -5.06 -1.88 5.72
CA ILE A 154 -4.35 -0.99 4.79
C ILE A 154 -3.80 -1.70 3.54
N HIS A 155 -3.92 -3.02 3.48
CA HIS A 155 -3.39 -3.84 2.39
C HIS A 155 -4.49 -4.26 1.42
N LEU A 156 -4.14 -4.33 0.15
CA LEU A 156 -4.91 -5.07 -0.84
C LEU A 156 -4.92 -6.56 -0.48
N VAL A 157 -5.96 -7.26 -0.92
CA VAL A 157 -5.98 -8.73 -0.87
C VAL A 157 -4.90 -9.25 -1.83
N TRP A 158 -3.77 -9.66 -1.28
CA TRP A 158 -2.53 -9.88 -2.02
C TRP A 158 -2.69 -10.88 -3.18
N GLU A 159 -3.36 -12.00 -2.92
CA GLU A 159 -3.58 -13.11 -3.85
C GLU A 159 -4.26 -12.63 -5.13
N THR A 160 -5.24 -11.73 -4.99
CA THR A 160 -6.00 -11.17 -6.11
C THR A 160 -5.17 -10.24 -6.99
N THR A 161 -4.00 -9.78 -6.53
CA THR A 161 -3.11 -8.89 -7.27
C THR A 161 -1.99 -9.62 -8.04
N LEU A 162 -1.70 -10.88 -7.68
CA LEU A 162 -0.60 -11.66 -8.26
C LEU A 162 -0.61 -11.74 -9.79
N PRO A 163 -1.75 -11.97 -10.47
CA PRO A 163 -1.76 -12.04 -11.94
C PRO A 163 -1.31 -10.74 -12.60
N PHE A 164 -1.52 -9.59 -11.95
CA PHE A 164 -1.10 -8.30 -12.49
C PHE A 164 0.41 -8.11 -12.34
N TRP A 165 1.00 -8.51 -11.22
CA TRP A 165 2.45 -8.47 -11.02
C TRP A 165 3.19 -9.34 -12.03
N VAL A 166 2.72 -10.58 -12.21
CA VAL A 166 3.32 -11.54 -13.15
C VAL A 166 3.32 -10.99 -14.57
N ARG A 167 2.21 -10.38 -15.01
CA ARG A 167 2.12 -9.75 -16.33
C ARG A 167 3.04 -8.55 -16.50
N ARG A 168 3.28 -7.77 -15.43
CA ARG A 168 4.09 -6.55 -15.49
C ARG A 168 5.58 -6.77 -15.29
N LEU A 169 5.99 -7.96 -14.86
CA LEU A 169 7.39 -8.31 -14.65
C LEU A 169 7.90 -9.13 -15.85
N PRO A 170 8.77 -8.57 -16.72
CA PRO A 170 9.26 -9.27 -17.91
C PRO A 170 9.78 -10.70 -17.66
N PRO A 171 10.58 -10.97 -16.61
CA PRO A 171 11.09 -12.32 -16.35
C PRO A 171 9.99 -13.32 -15.98
N LEU A 172 8.84 -12.85 -15.48
CA LEU A 172 7.72 -13.68 -15.08
C LEU A 172 6.60 -13.71 -16.12
N SER A 173 6.69 -12.90 -17.17
CA SER A 173 5.63 -12.77 -18.18
C SER A 173 5.29 -14.09 -18.87
N SER A 174 6.28 -14.98 -19.06
CA SER A 174 6.08 -16.33 -19.59
C SER A 174 5.25 -17.23 -18.67
N LEU A 175 5.28 -16.99 -17.36
CA LEU A 175 4.46 -17.69 -16.37
C LEU A 175 3.01 -17.18 -16.35
N SER A 176 2.71 -16.05 -17.01
CA SER A 176 1.38 -15.47 -17.02
C SER A 176 0.32 -16.44 -17.54
N SER A 177 0.62 -17.20 -18.59
CA SER A 177 -0.33 -18.17 -19.16
C SER A 177 -0.58 -19.35 -18.22
N HIS A 178 0.45 -19.79 -17.50
CA HIS A 178 0.33 -20.86 -16.51
C HIS A 178 -0.46 -20.41 -15.26
N LEU A 179 -0.18 -19.21 -14.76
CA LEU A 179 -0.88 -18.63 -13.60
C LEU A 179 -2.30 -18.18 -13.94
N ALA A 180 -2.60 -17.94 -15.22
CA ALA A 180 -3.96 -17.75 -15.73
C ALA A 180 -4.69 -19.06 -16.02
N SER A 181 -4.07 -20.23 -15.80
CA SER A 181 -4.77 -21.51 -15.94
C SER A 181 -5.87 -21.62 -14.88
N GLN A 182 -7.00 -22.25 -15.26
CA GLN A 182 -8.14 -22.44 -14.37
C GLN A 182 -7.74 -23.14 -13.06
N VAL A 183 -6.78 -24.07 -13.13
CA VAL A 183 -6.27 -24.82 -11.97
C VAL A 183 -5.59 -23.88 -10.97
N GLN A 184 -4.73 -22.97 -11.44
CA GLN A 184 -4.03 -22.02 -10.58
C GLN A 184 -4.98 -20.95 -10.03
N ILE A 185 -5.92 -20.48 -10.86
CA ILE A 185 -6.97 -19.55 -10.42
C ILE A 185 -7.77 -20.18 -9.28
N SER A 186 -8.25 -21.42 -9.44
CA SER A 186 -9.00 -22.12 -8.39
C SER A 186 -8.16 -22.47 -7.15
N HIS A 187 -6.84 -22.55 -7.26
CA HIS A 187 -5.96 -22.68 -6.09
C HIS A 187 -5.88 -21.35 -5.32
N LEU A 188 -5.73 -20.22 -6.02
CA LEU A 188 -5.73 -18.88 -5.42
C LEU A 188 -7.09 -18.55 -4.78
N GLU A 189 -8.20 -18.92 -5.44
CA GLU A 189 -9.55 -18.75 -4.89
C GLU A 189 -9.73 -19.52 -3.58
N ARG A 190 -9.32 -20.80 -3.54
CA ARG A 190 -9.36 -21.60 -2.29
C ARG A 190 -8.48 -21.02 -1.19
N SER A 191 -7.27 -20.56 -1.54
CA SER A 191 -6.37 -19.93 -0.56
C SER A 191 -6.98 -18.63 0.01
N LEU A 192 -7.66 -17.86 -0.84
CA LEU A 192 -8.38 -16.65 -0.43
C LEU A 192 -9.57 -16.99 0.49
N GLU A 193 -10.37 -18.00 0.14
CA GLU A 193 -11.49 -18.48 0.95
C GLU A 193 -11.02 -18.92 2.35
N GLN A 194 -9.93 -19.69 2.41
CA GLN A 194 -9.34 -20.13 3.68
C GLN A 194 -8.87 -18.93 4.51
N TYR A 195 -8.12 -18.00 3.91
CA TYR A 195 -7.66 -16.80 4.62
C TYR A 195 -8.83 -15.99 5.19
N GLN A 196 -9.90 -15.80 4.41
CA GLN A 196 -11.10 -15.10 4.85
C GLN A 196 -11.82 -15.83 5.98
N ALA A 197 -11.92 -17.16 5.93
CA ALA A 197 -12.51 -17.97 6.99
C ALA A 197 -11.74 -17.84 8.31
N GLU A 198 -10.42 -18.00 8.27
CA GLU A 198 -9.55 -17.83 9.45
C GLU A 198 -9.62 -16.39 9.99
N LYS A 199 -9.70 -15.39 9.11
CA LYS A 199 -9.82 -13.99 9.51
C LYS A 199 -11.15 -13.71 10.19
N ARG A 200 -12.27 -14.18 9.65
CA ARG A 200 -13.60 -14.08 10.28
C ARG A 200 -13.58 -14.67 11.68
N GLU A 201 -12.95 -15.82 11.86
CA GLU A 201 -12.81 -16.44 13.17
C GLU A 201 -11.98 -15.58 14.14
N ARG A 202 -10.83 -15.05 13.70
CA ARG A 202 -10.01 -14.14 14.52
C ARG A 202 -10.76 -12.88 14.93
N VAL A 203 -11.51 -12.28 14.00
CA VAL A 203 -12.35 -11.09 14.28
C VAL A 203 -13.43 -11.44 15.29
N ARG A 204 -14.15 -12.56 15.10
CA ARG A 204 -15.18 -13.04 16.04
C ARG A 204 -14.62 -13.27 17.45
N ARG A 205 -13.44 -13.88 17.56
CA ARG A 205 -12.77 -14.10 18.86
C ARG A 205 -12.37 -12.79 19.53
N ARG A 206 -11.96 -11.76 18.77
CA ARG A 206 -11.65 -10.42 19.33
C ARG A 206 -12.90 -9.67 19.78
N SER A 207 -14.01 -9.78 19.05
CA SER A 207 -15.28 -9.14 19.43
C SER A 207 -15.99 -9.85 20.59
N GLY A 208 -15.79 -11.17 20.74
CA GLY A 208 -16.39 -11.97 21.83
C GLY A 208 -15.72 -11.82 23.19
N VAL A 209 -14.50 -11.26 23.26
CA VAL A 209 -13.78 -11.01 24.54
C VAL A 209 -14.27 -9.72 25.22
N VAL A 210 -15.08 -8.88 24.56
CA VAL A 210 -15.60 -7.62 25.11
C VAL A 210 -16.95 -7.80 25.84
N ALA A 211 -17.52 -9.01 25.84
CA ALA A 211 -18.82 -9.32 26.46
C ALA A 211 -18.70 -10.34 27.62
N GLY A 212 -17.72 -10.14 28.50
CA GLY A 212 -17.52 -10.93 29.73
C GLY A 212 -17.29 -10.02 30.92
#